data_AF-A0A383CZ79-F1
#
_entry.id   AF-A0A383CZ79-F1
#
_cell.length_a   1.000
_cell.length_b   1.000
_cell.length_c   1.000
_cell.angle_alpha   90.00
_cell.angle_beta   90.00
_cell.angle_gamma   90.00
#
_symmetry.space_group_name_H-M   'P 1'
#
loop_
_entity.id
_entity.type
_entity.pdbx_description
1 polymer ?
#
loop_
_entity_poly.entity_id
_entity_poly.type
_entity_poly.pdbx_seq_one_letter_code
_entity_poly.pdbx_strand_id
1 'polypeptide(L)'
;VVVVDEERRSLERDIDAAIQAYVRREYGLAIGERTAEEINRHIGSAASPPYEGRVEVKGREVMSGVPKTVVLTSVEIRRAIEEP
;
A
#
# COMPACT_ATOMS: atom_id res chain seq x y z
N VAL A 1 -21.59 -6.48 18.19
CA VAL A 1 -20.13 -6.20 18.13
C VAL A 1 -19.42 -6.99 17.04
N VAL A 2 -19.88 -8.19 16.65
CA VAL A 2 -19.27 -8.99 15.55
C VAL A 2 -19.40 -8.32 14.17
N VAL A 3 -20.55 -7.69 13.86
CA VAL A 3 -20.81 -7.03 12.55
C VAL A 3 -19.82 -5.90 12.24
N VAL A 4 -19.31 -5.21 13.26
CA VAL A 4 -18.39 -4.08 13.09
C VAL A 4 -16.98 -4.56 12.70
N ASP A 5 -16.57 -5.75 13.12
CA ASP A 5 -15.23 -6.27 12.82
C ASP A 5 -15.11 -6.71 11.35
N GLU A 6 -16.20 -7.26 10.77
CA GLU A 6 -16.23 -7.69 9.36
C GLU A 6 -16.16 -6.51 8.39
N GLU A 7 -16.92 -5.43 8.64
CA GLU A 7 -16.86 -4.23 7.81
C GLU A 7 -15.49 -3.56 7.89
N ARG A 8 -14.92 -3.45 9.09
CA ARG A 8 -13.60 -2.87 9.31
C ARG A 8 -12.53 -3.63 8.52
N ARG A 9 -12.55 -4.97 8.59
CA ARG A 9 -11.62 -5.82 7.82
C ARG A 9 -11.82 -5.71 6.32
N SER A 10 -13.05 -5.53 5.85
CA SER A 10 -13.29 -5.35 4.41
C SER A 10 -12.66 -4.06 3.90
N LEU A 11 -12.86 -2.96 4.62
CA LEU A 11 -12.28 -1.66 4.28
C LEU A 11 -10.75 -1.69 4.30
N GLU A 12 -10.14 -2.37 5.28
CA GLU A 12 -8.69 -2.57 5.33
C GLU A 12 -8.17 -3.32 4.10
N ARG A 13 -8.85 -4.40 3.69
CA ARG A 13 -8.46 -5.17 2.50
C ARG A 13 -8.59 -4.36 1.21
N ASP A 14 -9.63 -3.54 1.09
CA ASP A 14 -9.84 -2.71 -0.10
C ASP A 14 -8.72 -1.67 -0.24
N ILE A 15 -8.28 -1.06 0.87
CA ILE A 15 -7.12 -0.17 0.91
C ILE A 15 -5.84 -0.90 0.52
N ASP A 16 -5.60 -2.07 1.09
CA ASP A 16 -4.40 -2.86 0.79
C ASP A 16 -4.37 -3.29 -0.69
N ALA A 17 -5.53 -3.61 -1.27
CA ALA A 17 -5.67 -3.91 -2.70
C ALA A 17 -5.38 -2.70 -3.59
N ALA A 18 -5.84 -1.50 -3.19
CA ALA A 18 -5.56 -0.25 -3.89
C ALA A 18 -4.05 0.04 -3.91
N ILE A 19 -3.36 -0.14 -2.78
CA ILE A 19 -1.90 -0.01 -2.68
C ILE A 19 -1.18 -1.00 -3.61
N GLN A 20 -1.60 -2.27 -3.64
CA GLN A 20 -1.02 -3.26 -4.54
C GLN A 20 -1.19 -2.87 -6.01
N ALA A 21 -2.40 -2.42 -6.38
CA ALA A 21 -2.72 -2.02 -7.74
C ALA A 21 -1.85 -0.81 -8.17
N TYR A 22 -1.73 0.18 -7.30
CA TYR A 22 -0.87 1.35 -7.53
C TYR A 22 0.59 0.95 -7.72
N VAL A 23 1.16 0.16 -6.80
CA VAL A 23 2.57 -0.26 -6.87
C VAL A 23 2.85 -1.06 -8.14
N ARG A 24 1.90 -1.91 -8.54
CA ARG A 24 1.97 -2.68 -9.79
C ARG A 24 1.95 -1.77 -11.02
N ARG A 25 1.10 -0.75 -11.04
CA ARG A 25 0.91 0.17 -12.17
C ARG A 25 2.10 1.12 -12.32
N GLU A 26 2.53 1.77 -11.24
CA GLU A 26 3.56 2.81 -11.30
C GLU A 26 4.99 2.26 -11.35
N TYR A 27 5.26 1.11 -10.69
CA TYR A 27 6.63 0.57 -10.59
C TYR A 27 6.82 -0.77 -11.30
N GLY A 28 5.76 -1.36 -11.86
CA GLY A 28 5.83 -2.70 -12.42
C GLY A 28 6.22 -3.74 -11.38
N LEU A 29 5.86 -3.52 -10.10
CA LEU A 29 6.27 -4.34 -8.96
C LEU A 29 5.06 -5.01 -8.33
N ALA A 30 5.12 -6.32 -8.13
CA ALA A 30 4.13 -7.06 -7.38
C ALA A 30 4.55 -7.16 -5.91
N ILE A 31 3.63 -6.82 -5.01
CA ILE A 31 3.77 -6.95 -3.55
C ILE A 31 2.59 -7.76 -3.01
N GLY A 32 2.77 -8.42 -1.86
CA GLY A 32 1.71 -9.19 -1.21
C GLY A 32 0.88 -8.36 -0.24
N GLU A 33 -0.24 -8.93 0.21
CA GLU A 33 -1.18 -8.31 1.17
C GLU A 33 -0.49 -7.82 2.44
N ARG A 34 0.34 -8.66 3.07
CA ARG A 34 1.10 -8.28 4.27
C ARG A 34 1.99 -7.05 4.06
N THR A 35 2.62 -6.93 2.89
CA THR A 35 3.48 -5.78 2.56
C THR A 35 2.63 -4.54 2.33
N ALA A 36 1.49 -4.67 1.66
CA ALA A 36 0.54 -3.58 1.48
C ALA A 36 -0.01 -3.08 2.82
N GLU A 37 -0.38 -3.99 3.73
CA GLU A 37 -0.83 -3.68 5.09
C GLU A 37 0.27 -2.96 5.90
N GLU A 38 1.53 -3.43 5.80
CA GLU A 38 2.66 -2.77 6.44
C GLU A 38 2.88 -1.35 5.91
N ILE A 39 2.75 -1.13 4.60
CA ILE A 39 2.80 0.20 3.97
C ILE A 39 1.66 1.07 4.49
N ASN A 40 0.43 0.56 4.48
CA ASN A 40 -0.76 1.24 4.97
C ASN A 40 -0.59 1.68 6.44
N ARG A 41 -0.07 0.81 7.30
CA ARG A 41 0.23 1.17 8.70
C ARG A 41 1.32 2.22 8.87
N HIS A 42 2.34 2.21 8.02
CA HIS A 42 3.48 3.14 8.14
C HIS A 42 3.18 4.53 7.58
N ILE A 43 2.47 4.60 6.44
CA ILE A 43 2.29 5.86 5.70
C ILE A 43 0.84 6.20 5.34
N GLY A 44 -0.12 5.31 5.63
CA GLY A 44 -1.57 5.53 5.49
C GLY A 44 -2.23 6.22 6.69
N SER A 45 -1.46 6.70 7.67
CA SER A 45 -1.99 7.55 8.75
C SER A 45 -2.73 8.77 8.16
N ALA A 46 -4.04 8.83 8.40
CA ALA A 46 -4.89 9.97 8.02
C ALA A 46 -4.42 11.31 8.62
N ALA A 47 -3.61 11.27 9.68
CA ALA A 47 -2.90 12.43 10.20
C ALA A 47 -1.59 12.60 9.41
N SER A 48 -1.52 13.62 8.54
CA SER A 48 -0.25 14.04 7.93
C SER A 48 0.77 14.37 9.02
N PRO A 49 1.86 13.62 9.18
CA PRO A 49 2.97 14.06 9.99
C PRO A 49 3.62 15.28 9.30
N PRO A 50 4.28 16.18 10.03
CA PRO A 50 5.03 17.29 9.43
C PRO A 50 6.19 16.85 8.51
N TYR A 51 6.49 15.55 8.45
CA TYR A 51 7.46 14.94 7.56
C TYR A 51 6.77 13.89 6.70
N GLU A 52 6.83 14.08 5.38
CA GLU A 52 6.38 13.09 4.40
C GLU A 52 7.21 11.81 4.57
N GLY A 53 6.60 10.76 5.12
CA GLY A 53 7.26 9.48 5.33
C GLY A 53 7.63 8.81 4.01
N ARG A 54 8.81 8.18 3.97
CA ARG A 54 9.25 7.28 2.89
C ARG A 54 9.39 5.88 3.46
N VAL A 55 9.01 4.87 2.69
CA VAL A 55 9.15 3.45 3.05
C VAL A 55 9.81 2.69 1.90
N GLU A 56 10.82 1.89 2.21
CA GLU A 56 11.41 0.96 1.25
C GLU A 56 10.56 -0.30 1.18
N VAL A 57 10.17 -0.66 -0.04
CA VAL A 57 9.28 -1.78 -0.31
C VAL A 57 9.98 -2.74 -1.23
N LYS A 58 10.09 -3.99 -0.77
CA LYS A 58 10.61 -5.09 -1.57
C LYS A 58 9.46 -5.85 -2.20
N GLY A 59 9.58 -6.13 -3.49
CA GLY A 59 8.61 -6.92 -4.24
C GLY A 59 9.26 -7.70 -5.36
N ARG A 60 8.42 -8.22 -6.25
CA ARG A 60 8.83 -8.98 -7.43
C ARG A 60 8.51 -8.19 -8.68
N GLU A 61 9.50 -7.92 -9.52
CA GLU A 61 9.26 -7.21 -10.78
C GLU A 61 8.38 -8.06 -11.68
N VAL A 62 7.30 -7.47 -12.22
CA VAL A 62 6.26 -8.18 -12.96
C VAL A 62 6.78 -8.77 -14.27
N MET A 63 7.69 -8.07 -14.94
CA MET A 63 8.22 -8.50 -16.24
C MET A 63 9.30 -9.60 -16.11
N SER A 64 10.28 -9.39 -15.24
CA SER A 64 11.45 -10.27 -15.13
C SER A 64 11.32 -11.33 -14.02
N GLY A 65 10.40 -11.13 -13.07
CA GLY A 65 10.25 -11.98 -11.90
C GLY A 65 11.36 -11.83 -10.87
N VAL A 66 12.28 -10.88 -11.01
CA VAL A 66 13.40 -10.70 -10.07
C VAL A 66 12.98 -9.87 -8.85
N PRO A 67 13.58 -10.10 -7.67
CA PRO A 67 13.36 -9.23 -6.52
C PRO A 67 13.86 -7.81 -6.79
N LYS A 68 13.04 -6.80 -6.48
CA LYS A 68 13.36 -5.38 -6.65
C LYS A 68 12.86 -4.59 -5.45
N THR A 69 13.57 -3.52 -5.10
CA THR A 69 13.20 -2.59 -4.04
C THR A 69 12.85 -1.24 -4.64
N VAL A 70 11.77 -0.63 -4.17
CA VAL A 70 11.34 0.74 -4.53
C VAL A 70 11.11 1.56 -3.27
N VAL A 71 11.18 2.87 -3.38
CA VAL A 71 10.85 3.79 -2.28
C VAL A 71 9.48 4.38 -2.56
N LEU A 72 8.53 4.18 -1.64
CA LEU A 72 7.20 4.79 -1.69
C LEU A 72 7.12 5.96 -0.72
N THR A 73 6.38 6.99 -1.11
CA THR A 73 6.10 8.16 -0.27
C THR A 73 4.66 8.12 0.23
N SER A 74 4.42 8.77 1.38
CA SER A 74 3.06 8.99 1.91
C SER A 74 2.10 9.66 0.91
N VAL A 75 2.59 10.55 0.05
CA VAL A 75 1.79 11.20 -1.00
C VAL A 75 1.30 10.21 -2.05
N GLU A 76 2.18 9.29 -2.47
CA GLU A 76 1.85 8.25 -3.45
C GLU A 76 0.81 7.28 -2.90
N ILE A 77 0.91 6.90 -1.62
CA ILE A 77 -0.08 6.04 -0.97
C ILE A 77 -1.43 6.74 -0.78
N ARG A 78 -1.44 8.01 -0.40
CA ARG A 78 -2.72 8.76 -0.32
C ARG A 78 -3.42 8.79 -1.68
N ARG A 79 -2.67 9.03 -2.76
CA ARG A 79 -3.21 8.98 -4.13
C ARG A 79 -3.72 7.59 -4.50
N ALA A 80 -2.99 6.53 -4.11
CA ALA A 80 -3.40 5.15 -4.35
C ALA A 80 -4.76 4.82 -3.72
N ILE A 81 -5.06 5.39 -2.55
CA ILE A 81 -6.32 5.18 -1.82
C ILE A 81 -7.45 6.08 -2.34
N GLU A 82 -7.11 7.28 -2.84
CA GLU A 82 -8.07 8.24 -3.40
C GLU A 82 -8.51 7.90 -4.83
N GLU A 83 -7.70 7.16 -5.60
CA GLU A 83 -8.07 6.63 -6.92
C GLU A 83 -8.82 5.29 -6.78
N PRO A 84 -10.15 5.25 -7.00
CA PRO A 84 -10.94 4.01 -6.97
C PRO A 84 -10.64 3.07 -8.14
#